data_AF-A0AB38JCV7-F1
#
_entry.id   AF-A0AB38JCV7-F1
#
_cell.length_a   1.000
_cell.length_b   1.000
_cell.length_c   1.000
_cell.angle_alpha   90.00
_cell.angle_beta   90.00
_cell.angle_gamma   90.00
#
_symmetry.space_group_name_H-M   'P 1'
#
loop_
_entity.id
_entity.type
_entity.pdbx_description
1 polymer ?
#
loop_
_entity_poly.entity_id
_entity_poly.type
_entity_poly.pdbx_seq_one_letter_code
_entity_poly.pdbx_strand_id
1 'polypeptide(L)'
;MPPRPARRSPLSVLLLIALLLVGAAAVPAAAAEPAPTLSVVSFGDSITRGASSCGTRADCPVNSWSTGTASAVRSIATRLQEVNPGSIVTTANYAKSGSRINAVASTVTAAASAGADPDVVTLLVGGNDLCHPDLTGAADGYAMTPAASFSASASSLLRQIGSTWPEATVLVGSMPDIASEWAGLRGGPAEAGWPANRLCRTTRGATADNVVQTGDAYTAAVAAAAQRTRQFNDALAAACSAVGSRCVWDDGAFTAATVSPDIVSTVDYFHPNARGQALIADILWGPEAVPDWAASEPTSTPVPSAPPTAEPTSVPTPSASPAPTAVPEPTDPAETPTATPTPTASPTTTPTPSPAATATPTATATPTATPTATPIATPSPTATATPTASPTPTPTATATPTPTASPTPTHTPTPTPTPARDTAAPSSRVTSPTAGSTVVGTVTLVAVADADTTSLVFWTGSTRIGTAKKAADGTWKLTVSTKGFPKGEHQVVAKASDAAGNTATSAPVAVTVR
;
A
#
# COMPACT_ATOMS: atom_id res chain seq x y z
N MET A 1 -91.37 47.71 -44.50
CA MET A 1 -92.06 46.43 -44.17
C MET A 1 -91.57 45.36 -45.17
N PRO A 2 -91.52 44.08 -44.80
CA PRO A 2 -90.35 43.17 -44.74
C PRO A 2 -90.19 42.30 -46.02
N PRO A 3 -89.30 41.26 -46.15
CA PRO A 3 -88.72 40.42 -45.09
C PRO A 3 -87.24 39.93 -45.21
N ARG A 4 -86.73 39.47 -44.06
CA ARG A 4 -85.62 38.49 -43.82
C ARG A 4 -86.04 37.06 -44.27
N PRO A 5 -85.23 35.99 -44.18
CA PRO A 5 -83.76 35.81 -44.05
C PRO A 5 -83.20 34.70 -45.00
N ALA A 6 -81.88 34.49 -45.03
CA ALA A 6 -81.31 33.18 -45.38
C ALA A 6 -80.01 32.89 -44.61
N ARG A 7 -79.88 31.62 -44.22
CA ARG A 7 -79.00 31.02 -43.20
C ARG A 7 -77.53 30.91 -43.63
N ARG A 8 -76.64 30.99 -42.63
CA ARG A 8 -75.25 30.51 -42.70
C ARG A 8 -75.18 29.04 -42.25
N SER A 9 -74.44 28.21 -42.99
CA SER A 9 -73.76 27.03 -42.43
C SER A 9 -72.58 26.61 -43.33
N PRO A 10 -71.58 25.90 -42.76
CA PRO A 10 -70.19 25.94 -43.18
C PRO A 10 -69.80 24.74 -44.06
N LEU A 11 -69.10 25.01 -45.15
CA LEU A 11 -68.22 24.09 -45.90
C LEU A 11 -66.97 24.94 -46.21
N SER A 12 -65.73 24.52 -45.99
CA SER A 12 -65.07 23.24 -46.30
C SER A 12 -63.88 23.12 -45.31
N VAL A 13 -63.55 22.02 -44.62
CA VAL A 13 -63.30 20.63 -45.01
C VAL A 13 -62.15 20.45 -46.03
N LEU A 14 -61.06 19.94 -45.47
CA LEU A 14 -60.01 19.06 -46.01
C LEU A 14 -58.74 19.64 -46.66
N LEU A 15 -57.63 19.13 -46.11
CA LEU A 15 -56.31 18.91 -46.69
C LEU A 15 -55.30 20.07 -46.60
N LEU A 16 -54.45 20.04 -45.56
CA LEU A 16 -53.01 19.77 -45.74
C LEU A 16 -52.34 19.68 -44.35
N ILE A 17 -52.22 18.45 -43.86
CA ILE A 17 -51.17 18.05 -42.92
C ILE A 17 -49.92 17.89 -43.79
N ALA A 18 -49.06 18.91 -43.86
CA ALA A 18 -47.66 18.75 -44.21
C ALA A 18 -46.91 20.07 -43.99
N LEU A 19 -45.79 19.97 -43.27
CA LEU A 19 -44.75 20.98 -43.08
C LEU A 19 -45.11 22.19 -42.21
N LEU A 20 -44.77 22.09 -40.92
CA LEU A 20 -43.99 23.10 -40.18
C LEU A 20 -43.58 22.51 -38.82
N LEU A 21 -42.66 21.55 -38.87
CA LEU A 21 -41.94 20.99 -37.73
C LEU A 21 -40.45 21.30 -37.91
N VAL A 22 -40.06 22.58 -37.95
CA VAL A 22 -38.65 22.98 -37.84
C VAL A 22 -38.58 24.37 -37.24
N GLY A 23 -37.82 24.54 -36.16
CA GLY A 23 -37.44 25.87 -35.68
C GLY A 23 -37.28 26.07 -34.18
N ALA A 24 -37.24 25.03 -33.34
CA ALA A 24 -36.64 25.19 -32.02
C ALA A 24 -35.12 25.14 -32.21
N ALA A 25 -34.48 26.31 -32.24
CA ALA A 25 -33.03 26.41 -32.19
C ALA A 25 -32.57 25.73 -30.88
N ALA A 26 -32.01 24.52 -31.02
CA ALA A 26 -31.34 23.85 -29.93
C ALA A 26 -30.16 24.73 -29.51
N VAL A 27 -30.25 25.31 -28.32
CA VAL A 27 -29.07 25.86 -27.64
C VAL A 27 -28.08 24.71 -27.56
N PRO A 28 -26.85 24.81 -28.10
CA PRO A 28 -25.89 23.75 -28.00
C PRO A 28 -25.64 23.52 -26.51
N ALA A 29 -26.05 22.35 -26.01
CA ALA A 29 -25.68 21.91 -24.68
C ALA A 29 -24.14 21.94 -24.64
N ALA A 30 -23.58 22.75 -23.74
CA ALA A 30 -22.15 22.73 -23.49
C ALA A 30 -21.74 21.28 -23.25
N ALA A 31 -20.77 20.78 -24.02
CA ALA A 31 -20.25 19.44 -23.84
C ALA A 31 -19.80 19.32 -22.38
N ALA A 32 -20.37 18.35 -21.65
CA ALA A 32 -19.95 18.09 -20.28
C ALA A 32 -18.45 17.82 -20.29
N GLU A 33 -17.69 18.53 -19.45
CA GLU A 33 -16.27 18.26 -19.30
C GLU A 33 -16.07 16.79 -18.93
N PRO A 34 -15.05 16.12 -19.51
CA PRO A 34 -14.79 14.72 -19.20
C PRO A 34 -14.50 14.59 -17.70
N ALA A 35 -15.08 13.57 -17.07
CA ALA A 35 -14.88 13.30 -15.66
C ALA A 35 -13.37 13.22 -15.34
N PRO A 36 -12.90 13.87 -14.25
CA PRO A 36 -11.52 13.76 -13.82
C PRO A 36 -11.12 12.30 -13.65
N THR A 37 -9.91 11.93 -14.07
CA THR A 37 -9.41 10.57 -13.94
C THR A 37 -8.55 10.46 -12.69
N LEU A 38 -8.80 9.43 -11.88
CA LEU A 38 -7.97 9.04 -10.75
C LEU A 38 -7.26 7.72 -11.09
N SER A 39 -6.07 7.49 -10.55
CA SER A 39 -5.24 6.34 -10.89
C SER A 39 -4.74 5.61 -9.63
N VAL A 40 -4.95 4.29 -9.60
CA VAL A 40 -4.42 3.38 -8.57
C VAL A 40 -3.37 2.46 -9.18
N VAL A 41 -2.13 2.56 -8.70
CA VAL A 41 -1.04 1.68 -9.12
C VAL A 41 -0.61 0.78 -7.96
N SER A 42 -0.54 -0.53 -8.19
CA SER A 42 -0.21 -1.49 -7.13
C SER A 42 1.11 -2.22 -7.38
N PHE A 43 1.92 -2.31 -6.34
CA PHE A 43 3.16 -3.07 -6.27
C PHE A 43 3.08 -4.13 -5.18
N GLY A 44 3.82 -5.21 -5.35
CA GLY A 44 3.84 -6.31 -4.38
C GLY A 44 4.11 -7.65 -5.01
N ASP A 45 3.55 -8.67 -4.39
CA ASP A 45 3.75 -10.07 -4.77
C ASP A 45 2.44 -10.77 -5.19
N SER A 46 2.38 -12.08 -5.00
CA SER A 46 1.24 -12.93 -5.38
C SER A 46 -0.05 -12.57 -4.64
N ILE A 47 0.04 -12.02 -3.43
CA ILE A 47 -1.15 -11.55 -2.69
C ILE A 47 -1.81 -10.41 -3.48
N THR A 48 -1.04 -9.42 -3.93
CA THR A 48 -1.54 -8.28 -4.71
C THR A 48 -2.03 -8.68 -6.11
N ARG A 49 -1.56 -9.83 -6.63
CA ARG A 49 -2.07 -10.44 -7.87
C ARG A 49 -3.35 -11.26 -7.70
N GLY A 50 -3.86 -11.39 -6.48
CA GLY A 50 -5.02 -12.23 -6.19
C GLY A 50 -4.75 -13.71 -6.46
N ALA A 51 -3.50 -14.16 -6.29
CA ALA A 51 -3.11 -15.54 -6.55
C ALA A 51 -4.03 -16.51 -5.79
N SER A 52 -4.44 -17.57 -6.49
CA SER A 52 -5.30 -18.62 -5.97
C SER A 52 -6.69 -18.23 -5.48
N SER A 53 -7.13 -17.01 -5.73
CA SER A 53 -8.43 -16.52 -5.25
C SER A 53 -9.62 -16.86 -6.17
N CYS A 54 -9.37 -17.36 -7.38
CA CYS A 54 -10.40 -17.73 -8.37
C CYS A 54 -10.54 -19.24 -8.57
N GLY A 55 -10.24 -20.03 -7.54
CA GLY A 55 -10.42 -21.49 -7.56
C GLY A 55 -9.38 -22.27 -8.40
N THR A 56 -8.34 -21.60 -8.92
CA THR A 56 -7.19 -22.21 -9.61
C THR A 56 -5.89 -21.74 -8.95
N ARG A 57 -4.72 -22.29 -9.29
CA ARG A 57 -3.43 -21.81 -8.74
C ARG A 57 -2.88 -20.56 -9.43
N ALA A 58 -3.60 -20.00 -10.39
CA ALA A 58 -3.14 -18.85 -11.16
C ALA A 58 -3.36 -17.53 -10.39
N ASP A 59 -2.66 -16.48 -10.83
CA ASP A 59 -3.02 -15.11 -10.50
C ASP A 59 -4.48 -14.85 -10.89
N CYS A 60 -5.20 -14.12 -10.04
CA CYS A 60 -6.54 -13.63 -10.37
C CYS A 60 -6.67 -12.13 -10.09
N PRO A 61 -6.21 -11.28 -11.01
CA PRO A 61 -6.22 -9.83 -10.84
C PRO A 61 -7.63 -9.25 -10.57
N VAL A 62 -8.68 -9.90 -11.05
CA VAL A 62 -10.09 -9.53 -10.79
C VAL A 62 -10.40 -9.47 -9.29
N ASN A 63 -9.77 -10.33 -8.49
CA ASN A 63 -9.93 -10.41 -7.04
C ASN A 63 -8.82 -9.68 -6.27
N SER A 64 -7.95 -8.91 -6.93
CA SER A 64 -6.92 -8.14 -6.25
C SER A 64 -7.54 -7.18 -5.23
N TRP A 65 -7.05 -7.20 -3.99
CA TRP A 65 -7.45 -6.25 -2.93
C TRP A 65 -7.24 -4.79 -3.32
N SER A 66 -6.28 -4.50 -4.21
CA SER A 66 -5.95 -3.12 -4.61
C SER A 66 -6.67 -2.70 -5.88
N THR A 67 -6.52 -3.47 -6.97
CA THR A 67 -6.96 -3.08 -8.31
C THR A 67 -8.09 -3.95 -8.86
N GLY A 68 -8.63 -4.88 -8.08
CA GLY A 68 -9.62 -5.84 -8.54
C GLY A 68 -10.97 -5.21 -8.83
N THR A 69 -11.75 -5.86 -9.69
CA THR A 69 -13.10 -5.44 -10.09
C THR A 69 -14.21 -6.28 -9.45
N ALA A 70 -13.86 -7.34 -8.71
CA ALA A 70 -14.83 -8.16 -8.02
C ALA A 70 -15.54 -7.38 -6.91
N SER A 71 -16.87 -7.28 -7.00
CA SER A 71 -17.70 -6.62 -5.99
C SER A 71 -17.59 -7.25 -4.61
N ALA A 72 -17.29 -8.55 -4.53
CA ALA A 72 -17.07 -9.24 -3.26
C ALA A 72 -15.79 -8.79 -2.52
N VAL A 73 -14.81 -8.24 -3.25
CA VAL A 73 -13.56 -7.75 -2.67
C VAL A 73 -13.68 -6.29 -2.24
N ARG A 74 -14.44 -5.47 -3.01
CA ARG A 74 -14.47 -4.00 -2.85
C ARG A 74 -13.05 -3.44 -2.68
N SER A 75 -12.27 -3.59 -3.75
CA SER A 75 -10.85 -3.21 -3.77
C SER A 75 -10.61 -1.74 -3.42
N ILE A 76 -9.36 -1.36 -3.15
CA ILE A 76 -8.96 0.06 -2.98
C ILE A 76 -9.47 0.92 -4.13
N ALA A 77 -9.32 0.47 -5.38
CA ALA A 77 -9.83 1.17 -6.55
C ALA A 77 -11.36 1.31 -6.55
N THR A 78 -12.08 0.26 -6.15
CA THR A 78 -13.55 0.30 -6.03
C THR A 78 -13.97 1.32 -4.98
N ARG A 79 -13.32 1.33 -3.81
CA ARG A 79 -13.63 2.26 -2.74
C ARG A 79 -13.28 3.70 -3.10
N LEU A 80 -12.19 3.91 -3.84
CA LEU A 80 -11.83 5.22 -4.36
C LEU A 80 -12.91 5.76 -5.32
N GLN A 81 -13.47 4.88 -6.16
CA GLN A 81 -14.55 5.22 -7.07
C GLN A 81 -15.85 5.54 -6.31
N GLU A 82 -16.14 4.80 -5.24
CA GLU A 82 -17.31 5.02 -4.39
C GLU A 82 -17.27 6.39 -3.68
N VAL A 83 -16.11 6.83 -3.21
CA VAL A 83 -15.96 8.15 -2.56
C VAL A 83 -15.77 9.30 -3.56
N ASN A 84 -15.43 9.01 -4.82
CA ASN A 84 -15.33 9.98 -5.91
C ASN A 84 -16.24 9.62 -7.10
N PRO A 85 -17.59 9.66 -6.96
CA PRO A 85 -18.50 9.22 -8.02
C PRO A 85 -18.48 10.13 -9.27
N GLY A 86 -17.91 11.33 -9.18
CA GLY A 86 -17.72 12.24 -10.31
C GLY A 86 -16.44 12.00 -11.12
N SER A 87 -15.58 11.08 -10.67
CA SER A 87 -14.30 10.74 -11.32
C SER A 87 -14.37 9.37 -12.01
N ILE A 88 -13.40 9.08 -12.87
CA ILE A 88 -13.15 7.74 -13.41
C ILE A 88 -11.91 7.18 -12.73
N VAL A 89 -12.02 6.07 -12.00
CA VAL A 89 -10.84 5.40 -11.42
C VAL A 89 -10.26 4.40 -12.41
N THR A 90 -8.98 4.57 -12.73
CA THR A 90 -8.16 3.66 -13.53
C THR A 90 -7.19 2.90 -12.65
N THR A 91 -6.76 1.73 -13.11
CA THR A 91 -5.89 0.85 -12.31
C THR A 91 -4.78 0.23 -13.12
N ALA A 92 -3.59 0.10 -12.54
CA ALA A 92 -2.51 -0.71 -13.11
C ALA A 92 -1.82 -1.55 -12.02
N ASN A 93 -1.75 -2.86 -12.23
CA ASN A 93 -1.17 -3.80 -11.27
C ASN A 93 0.19 -4.33 -11.74
N TYR A 94 1.24 -3.77 -11.16
CA TYR A 94 2.65 -4.11 -11.43
C TYR A 94 3.23 -5.09 -10.40
N ALA A 95 2.41 -5.66 -9.52
CA ALA A 95 2.85 -6.72 -8.63
C ALA A 95 3.31 -7.95 -9.43
N LYS A 96 4.17 -8.77 -8.85
CA LYS A 96 4.66 -9.99 -9.50
C LYS A 96 4.77 -11.12 -8.48
N SER A 97 4.09 -12.23 -8.75
CA SER A 97 4.13 -13.43 -7.91
C SER A 97 5.57 -13.91 -7.68
N GLY A 98 5.89 -14.21 -6.41
CA GLY A 98 7.24 -14.56 -5.96
C GLY A 98 8.16 -13.37 -5.69
N SER A 99 7.72 -12.12 -5.91
CA SER A 99 8.53 -10.95 -5.61
C SER A 99 8.90 -10.86 -4.14
N ARG A 100 10.20 -10.65 -3.91
CA ARG A 100 10.77 -10.14 -2.66
C ARG A 100 10.95 -8.63 -2.76
N ILE A 101 11.15 -7.96 -1.63
CA ILE A 101 11.23 -6.50 -1.58
C ILE A 101 12.33 -5.92 -2.48
N ASN A 102 13.44 -6.65 -2.66
CA ASN A 102 14.55 -6.21 -3.51
C ASN A 102 14.20 -6.19 -5.02
N ALA A 103 13.18 -6.92 -5.45
CA ALA A 103 12.76 -6.99 -6.84
C ALA A 103 11.74 -5.89 -7.19
N VAL A 104 11.01 -5.35 -6.20
CA VAL A 104 9.90 -4.42 -6.42
C VAL A 104 10.38 -3.10 -7.05
N ALA A 105 11.57 -2.61 -6.69
CA ALA A 105 12.13 -1.37 -7.25
C ALA A 105 12.16 -1.37 -8.79
N SER A 106 12.44 -2.53 -9.40
CA SER A 106 12.43 -2.68 -10.87
C SER A 106 11.04 -2.52 -11.47
N THR A 107 9.99 -2.95 -10.75
CA THR A 107 8.60 -2.80 -11.19
C THR A 107 8.11 -1.36 -11.06
N VAL A 108 8.62 -0.60 -10.08
CA VAL A 108 8.40 0.85 -9.97
C VAL A 108 9.01 1.58 -11.16
N THR A 109 10.25 1.26 -11.52
CA THR A 109 10.91 1.81 -12.72
C THR A 109 10.13 1.47 -13.99
N ALA A 110 9.63 0.24 -14.13
CA ALA A 110 8.83 -0.18 -15.28
C ALA A 110 7.51 0.61 -15.37
N ALA A 111 6.81 0.80 -14.24
CA ALA A 111 5.59 1.59 -14.19
C ALA A 111 5.83 3.05 -14.60
N ALA A 112 6.88 3.69 -14.07
CA ALA A 112 7.26 5.05 -14.44
C ALA A 112 7.62 5.15 -15.93
N SER A 113 8.36 4.18 -16.46
CA SER A 113 8.74 4.13 -17.89
C SER A 113 7.53 3.93 -18.81
N ALA A 114 6.48 3.27 -18.30
CA ALA A 114 5.20 3.12 -19.00
C ALA A 114 4.29 4.35 -18.89
N GLY A 115 4.75 5.43 -18.25
CA GLY A 115 3.99 6.67 -18.08
C GLY A 115 2.92 6.61 -16.99
N ALA A 116 3.06 5.71 -16.01
CA ALA A 116 2.14 5.69 -14.87
C ALA A 116 2.26 6.99 -14.06
N ASP A 117 1.12 7.59 -13.74
CA ASP A 117 0.97 8.78 -12.89
C ASP A 117 -0.18 8.52 -11.90
N PRO A 118 0.09 7.84 -10.76
CA PRO A 118 -0.92 7.46 -9.79
C PRO A 118 -1.26 8.57 -8.78
N ASP A 119 -2.54 8.69 -8.45
CA ASP A 119 -2.99 9.41 -7.24
C ASP A 119 -2.82 8.53 -5.99
N VAL A 120 -2.93 7.21 -6.15
CA VAL A 120 -2.76 6.22 -5.08
C VAL A 120 -1.79 5.13 -5.51
N VAL A 121 -0.72 4.97 -4.74
CA VAL A 121 0.19 3.82 -4.82
C VAL A 121 -0.12 2.87 -3.68
N THR A 122 -0.21 1.57 -3.97
CA THR A 122 -0.36 0.53 -2.95
C THR A 122 0.85 -0.40 -2.95
N LEU A 123 1.34 -0.75 -1.76
CA LEU A 123 2.47 -1.65 -1.57
C LEU A 123 2.15 -2.68 -0.49
N LEU A 124 2.20 -3.97 -0.86
CA LEU A 124 2.17 -5.09 0.07
C LEU A 124 3.19 -6.13 -0.39
N VAL A 125 4.24 -6.33 0.41
CA VAL A 125 5.35 -7.21 0.08
C VAL A 125 6.04 -7.70 1.34
N GLY A 126 6.74 -8.82 1.21
CA GLY A 126 7.70 -9.32 2.20
C GLY A 126 7.37 -10.72 2.70
N GLY A 127 6.17 -11.25 2.42
CA GLY A 127 5.87 -12.67 2.66
C GLY A 127 6.92 -13.59 2.04
N ASN A 128 7.34 -13.31 0.81
CA ASN A 128 8.44 -14.02 0.15
C ASN A 128 9.81 -13.77 0.80
N ASP A 129 10.05 -12.63 1.43
CA ASP A 129 11.29 -12.38 2.19
C ASP A 129 11.36 -13.24 3.46
N LEU A 130 10.22 -13.62 4.02
CA LEU A 130 10.12 -14.53 5.16
C LEU A 130 10.13 -16.01 4.75
N CYS A 131 9.57 -16.32 3.59
CA CYS A 131 9.11 -17.68 3.29
C CYS A 131 9.54 -18.29 1.96
N HIS A 132 10.09 -17.51 1.03
CA HIS A 132 10.30 -18.00 -0.33
C HIS A 132 11.16 -19.28 -0.34
N PRO A 133 10.78 -20.31 -1.12
CA PRO A 133 11.43 -21.62 -1.05
C PRO A 133 12.92 -21.58 -1.44
N ASP A 134 13.34 -20.59 -2.21
CA ASP A 134 14.73 -20.42 -2.64
C ASP A 134 15.61 -19.67 -1.62
N LEU A 135 15.04 -19.23 -0.49
CA LEU A 135 15.85 -18.64 0.57
C LEU A 135 16.73 -19.71 1.19
N THR A 136 18.03 -19.46 1.16
CA THR A 136 19.06 -20.26 1.83
C THR A 136 19.41 -19.61 3.17
N GLY A 137 20.08 -20.37 4.05
CA GLY A 137 20.47 -19.87 5.36
C GLY A 137 21.30 -18.59 5.26
N ALA A 138 20.87 -17.55 5.96
CA ALA A 138 21.63 -16.33 6.15
C ALA A 138 22.71 -16.52 7.24
N ALA A 139 23.50 -15.47 7.52
CA ALA A 139 24.56 -15.51 8.53
C ALA A 139 24.04 -15.80 9.96
N ASP A 140 22.75 -15.58 10.21
CA ASP A 140 22.06 -15.92 11.46
C ASP A 140 21.51 -17.36 11.49
N GLY A 141 21.76 -18.15 10.43
CA GLY A 141 21.34 -19.55 10.32
C GLY A 141 19.92 -19.75 9.79
N TYR A 142 19.16 -18.69 9.49
CA TYR A 142 17.77 -18.81 9.07
C TYR A 142 17.57 -18.53 7.58
N ALA A 143 16.69 -19.29 6.94
CA ALA A 143 16.32 -19.16 5.53
C ALA A 143 15.34 -18.00 5.30
N MET A 144 15.75 -16.78 5.65
CA MET A 144 14.97 -15.53 5.55
C MET A 144 15.85 -14.43 4.96
N THR A 145 15.27 -13.45 4.26
CA THR A 145 16.01 -12.24 3.89
C THR A 145 16.57 -11.59 5.17
N PRO A 146 17.87 -11.26 5.24
CA PRO A 146 18.44 -10.59 6.41
C PRO A 146 17.74 -9.26 6.71
N ALA A 147 17.50 -8.97 7.99
CA ALA A 147 16.78 -7.75 8.41
C ALA A 147 17.42 -6.47 7.86
N ALA A 148 18.75 -6.38 7.90
CA ALA A 148 19.49 -5.23 7.36
C ALA A 148 19.30 -5.08 5.83
N SER A 149 19.31 -6.18 5.08
CA SER A 149 19.08 -6.17 3.63
C SER A 149 17.65 -5.74 3.30
N PHE A 150 16.67 -6.28 4.03
CA PHE A 150 15.27 -5.88 3.87
C PHE A 150 15.08 -4.40 4.20
N SER A 151 15.65 -3.92 5.30
CA SER A 151 15.59 -2.51 5.69
C SER A 151 16.19 -1.57 4.63
N ALA A 152 17.35 -1.93 4.07
CA ALA A 152 17.96 -1.17 2.98
C ALA A 152 17.09 -1.15 1.73
N SER A 153 16.50 -2.28 1.35
CA SER A 153 15.58 -2.38 0.20
C SER A 153 14.28 -1.61 0.44
N ALA A 154 13.64 -1.71 1.61
CA ALA A 154 12.44 -0.96 1.97
C ALA A 154 12.69 0.55 1.88
N SER A 155 13.79 1.01 2.48
CA SER A 155 14.19 2.41 2.46
C SER A 155 14.46 2.90 1.03
N SER A 156 15.14 2.11 0.20
CA SER A 156 15.38 2.47 -1.20
C SER A 156 14.10 2.51 -2.02
N LEU A 157 13.23 1.52 -1.84
CA LEU A 157 11.98 1.38 -2.58
C LEU A 157 11.01 2.53 -2.29
N LEU A 158 10.75 2.82 -1.01
CA LEU A 158 9.79 3.87 -0.66
C LEU A 158 10.32 5.28 -0.98
N ARG A 159 11.65 5.51 -0.86
CA ARG A 159 12.25 6.73 -1.40
C ARG A 159 12.07 6.84 -2.91
N GLN A 160 12.27 5.75 -3.66
CA GLN A 160 12.06 5.74 -5.11
C GLN A 160 10.61 6.10 -5.44
N ILE A 161 9.62 5.44 -4.81
CA ILE A 161 8.19 5.73 -5.00
C ILE A 161 7.90 7.21 -4.71
N GLY A 162 8.30 7.71 -3.53
CA GLY A 162 8.04 9.10 -3.13
C GLY A 162 8.74 10.14 -4.00
N SER A 163 9.91 9.82 -4.58
CA SER A 163 10.58 10.71 -5.53
C SER A 163 10.01 10.65 -6.95
N THR A 164 9.43 9.50 -7.34
CA THR A 164 8.86 9.29 -8.68
C THR A 164 7.48 9.95 -8.78
N TRP A 165 6.65 9.78 -7.74
CA TRP A 165 5.30 10.31 -7.67
C TRP A 165 5.12 11.08 -6.36
N PRO A 166 5.66 12.31 -6.27
CA PRO A 166 5.67 13.07 -5.03
C PRO A 166 4.28 13.43 -4.52
N GLU A 167 3.29 13.52 -5.41
CA GLU A 167 1.90 13.87 -5.07
C GLU A 167 1.03 12.65 -4.73
N ALA A 168 1.49 11.42 -5.02
CA ALA A 168 0.72 10.21 -4.78
C ALA A 168 0.58 9.92 -3.28
N THR A 169 -0.60 9.44 -2.87
CA THR A 169 -0.77 8.81 -1.55
C THR A 169 -0.26 7.37 -1.62
N VAL A 170 0.66 7.01 -0.73
CA VAL A 170 1.29 5.68 -0.71
C VAL A 170 0.74 4.87 0.45
N LEU A 171 -0.04 3.83 0.17
CA LEU A 171 -0.58 2.92 1.19
C LEU A 171 0.35 1.72 1.32
N VAL A 172 0.96 1.55 2.49
CA VAL A 172 1.92 0.48 2.79
C VAL A 172 1.31 -0.48 3.79
N GLY A 173 1.07 -1.71 3.36
CA GLY A 173 0.62 -2.80 4.22
C GLY A 173 1.77 -3.48 4.94
N SER A 174 1.50 -3.91 6.18
CA SER A 174 2.40 -4.75 6.95
C SER A 174 2.50 -6.18 6.40
N MET A 175 3.38 -6.97 6.99
CA MET A 175 3.56 -8.38 6.64
C MET A 175 2.31 -9.21 6.98
N PRO A 176 1.96 -10.25 6.21
CA PRO A 176 0.97 -11.23 6.67
C PRO A 176 1.47 -12.01 7.89
N ASP A 177 0.59 -12.36 8.82
CA ASP A 177 0.92 -13.26 9.93
C ASP A 177 0.81 -14.74 9.53
N ILE A 178 1.87 -15.18 8.87
CA ILE A 178 2.04 -16.55 8.38
C ILE A 178 2.18 -17.56 9.53
N ALA A 179 2.64 -17.13 10.71
CA ALA A 179 2.75 -18.03 11.86
C ALA A 179 1.35 -18.41 12.38
N SER A 180 0.45 -17.43 12.51
CA SER A 180 -0.94 -17.67 12.84
C SER A 180 -1.68 -18.43 11.74
N GLU A 181 -1.39 -18.16 10.47
CA GLU A 181 -1.93 -18.94 9.35
C GLU A 181 -1.62 -20.43 9.49
N TRP A 182 -0.34 -20.79 9.69
CA TRP A 182 0.04 -22.18 9.89
C TRP A 182 -0.64 -22.78 11.13
N ALA A 183 -0.74 -22.02 12.23
CA ALA A 183 -1.40 -22.48 13.43
C ALA A 183 -2.90 -22.78 13.20
N GLY A 184 -3.59 -21.93 12.43
CA GLY A 184 -5.02 -22.08 12.13
C GLY A 184 -5.35 -23.16 11.10
N LEU A 185 -4.41 -23.48 10.20
CA LEU A 185 -4.61 -24.48 9.14
C LEU A 185 -4.10 -25.88 9.50
N ARG A 186 -3.25 -26.01 10.55
CA ARG A 186 -2.79 -27.30 11.07
C ARG A 186 -3.98 -28.15 11.55
N GLY A 187 -3.93 -29.46 11.30
CA GLY A 187 -5.03 -30.39 11.54
C GLY A 187 -5.97 -30.59 10.33
N GLY A 188 -5.76 -29.85 9.23
CA GLY A 188 -6.50 -29.99 7.98
C GLY A 188 -5.62 -30.37 6.78
N PRO A 189 -6.13 -30.26 5.54
CA PRO A 189 -5.38 -30.61 4.31
C PRO A 189 -4.05 -29.85 4.13
N ALA A 190 -3.94 -28.67 4.73
CA ALA A 190 -2.72 -27.86 4.74
C ALA A 190 -1.54 -28.57 5.43
N GLU A 191 -1.80 -29.44 6.40
CA GLU A 191 -0.76 -30.11 7.20
C GLU A 191 0.16 -30.99 6.35
N ALA A 192 -0.40 -31.66 5.32
CA ALA A 192 0.37 -32.41 4.34
C ALA A 192 0.88 -31.52 3.19
N GLY A 193 0.08 -30.53 2.77
CA GLY A 193 0.38 -29.66 1.63
C GLY A 193 1.58 -28.73 1.86
N TRP A 194 1.70 -28.14 3.04
CA TRP A 194 2.76 -27.16 3.34
C TRP A 194 4.17 -27.75 3.29
N PRO A 195 4.46 -28.89 3.95
CA PRO A 195 5.73 -29.58 3.79
C PRO A 195 6.00 -29.99 2.34
N ALA A 196 5.03 -30.60 1.65
CA ALA A 196 5.22 -31.09 0.29
C ALA A 196 5.61 -29.98 -0.70
N ASN A 197 5.07 -28.78 -0.51
CA ASN A 197 5.33 -27.62 -1.37
C ASN A 197 6.40 -26.66 -0.79
N ARG A 198 7.10 -27.06 0.28
CA ARG A 198 8.13 -26.24 0.97
C ARG A 198 7.63 -24.85 1.39
N LEU A 199 6.32 -24.71 1.64
CA LEU A 199 5.71 -23.43 2.01
C LEU A 199 6.21 -23.00 3.39
N CYS A 200 6.63 -21.74 3.49
CA CYS A 200 6.98 -21.04 4.73
C CYS A 200 7.68 -21.94 5.76
N ARG A 201 8.84 -22.48 5.37
CA ARG A 201 9.61 -23.41 6.21
C ARG A 201 9.91 -22.83 7.60
N THR A 202 10.22 -21.54 7.64
CA THR A 202 10.64 -20.78 8.82
C THR A 202 9.55 -20.72 9.90
N THR A 203 8.30 -20.45 9.53
CA THR A 203 7.17 -20.44 10.49
C THR A 203 6.75 -21.84 10.94
N ARG A 204 7.14 -22.88 10.19
CA ARG A 204 7.00 -24.29 10.57
C ARG A 204 8.18 -24.82 11.39
N GLY A 205 9.14 -23.98 11.77
CA GLY A 205 10.35 -24.38 12.48
C GLY A 205 11.26 -25.32 11.68
N ALA A 206 11.13 -25.33 10.35
CA ALA A 206 11.89 -26.18 9.45
C ALA A 206 13.16 -25.50 8.94
N THR A 207 14.20 -26.30 8.69
CA THR A 207 15.47 -25.86 8.10
C THR A 207 15.30 -25.46 6.63
N ALA A 208 16.36 -24.93 6.02
CA ALA A 208 16.39 -24.63 4.57
C ALA A 208 16.05 -25.87 3.70
N ASP A 209 16.44 -27.06 4.16
CA ASP A 209 16.16 -28.33 3.49
C ASP A 209 14.76 -28.90 3.79
N ASN A 210 13.88 -28.09 4.41
CA ASN A 210 12.50 -28.43 4.72
C ASN A 210 12.34 -29.55 5.77
N VAL A 211 13.34 -29.71 6.64
CA VAL A 211 13.29 -30.66 7.77
C VAL A 211 12.80 -29.93 9.01
N VAL A 212 11.65 -30.34 9.56
CA VAL A 212 11.08 -29.77 10.79
C VAL A 212 11.98 -30.11 11.97
N GLN A 213 12.38 -29.08 12.73
CA GLN A 213 13.21 -29.24 13.92
C GLN A 213 12.36 -29.66 15.14
N THR A 214 13.01 -30.03 16.24
CA THR A 214 12.34 -30.42 17.49
C THR A 214 12.96 -29.69 18.69
N GLY A 215 12.26 -29.69 19.83
CA GLY A 215 12.73 -29.10 21.09
C GLY A 215 13.09 -27.62 20.96
N ASP A 216 14.21 -27.23 21.58
CA ASP A 216 14.67 -25.83 21.63
C ASP A 216 14.96 -25.27 20.24
N ALA A 217 15.43 -26.09 19.30
CA ALA A 217 15.72 -25.67 17.94
C ALA A 217 14.45 -25.28 17.16
N TYR A 218 13.34 -26.01 17.36
CA TYR A 218 12.03 -25.63 16.81
C TYR A 218 11.56 -24.30 17.40
N THR A 219 11.62 -24.17 18.73
CA THR A 219 11.19 -22.95 19.44
C THR A 219 11.99 -21.73 18.99
N ALA A 220 13.32 -21.88 18.85
CA ALA A 220 14.20 -20.81 18.37
C ALA A 220 13.87 -20.40 16.92
N ALA A 221 13.60 -21.37 16.03
CA ALA A 221 13.28 -21.07 14.63
C ALA A 221 11.95 -20.31 14.47
N VAL A 222 10.90 -20.72 15.18
CA VAL A 222 9.61 -20.02 15.15
C VAL A 222 9.73 -18.63 15.77
N ALA A 223 10.48 -18.50 16.87
CA ALA A 223 10.76 -17.19 17.49
C ALA A 223 11.56 -16.26 16.56
N ALA A 224 12.54 -16.80 15.83
CA ALA A 224 13.31 -16.05 14.84
C ALA A 224 12.44 -15.57 13.68
N ALA A 225 11.50 -16.40 13.20
CA ALA A 225 10.54 -15.98 12.18
C ALA A 225 9.66 -14.83 12.68
N ALA A 226 9.12 -14.92 13.90
CA ALA A 226 8.32 -13.85 14.50
C ALA A 226 9.13 -12.56 14.69
N GLN A 227 10.40 -12.68 15.13
CA GLN A 227 11.30 -11.53 15.24
C GLN A 227 11.59 -10.91 13.87
N ARG A 228 11.80 -11.73 12.84
CA ARG A 228 12.04 -11.24 11.48
C ARG A 228 10.83 -10.51 10.91
N THR A 229 9.61 -11.00 11.14
CA THR A 229 8.38 -10.29 10.77
C THR A 229 8.30 -8.91 11.42
N ARG A 230 8.61 -8.79 12.72
CA ARG A 230 8.69 -7.48 13.39
C ARG A 230 9.73 -6.56 12.76
N GLN A 231 10.94 -7.08 12.51
CA GLN A 231 12.01 -6.31 11.86
C GLN A 231 11.63 -5.83 10.45
N PHE A 232 10.87 -6.61 9.69
CA PHE A 232 10.38 -6.21 8.37
C PHE A 232 9.30 -5.13 8.47
N ASN A 233 8.36 -5.27 9.41
CA ASN A 233 7.35 -4.25 9.68
C ASN A 233 7.98 -2.93 10.15
N ASP A 234 8.94 -2.98 11.08
CA ASP A 234 9.67 -1.80 11.55
C ASP A 234 10.40 -1.10 10.40
N ALA A 235 10.99 -1.88 9.49
CA ALA A 235 11.65 -1.35 8.30
C ALA A 235 10.68 -0.67 7.32
N LEU A 236 9.51 -1.27 7.06
CA LEU A 236 8.48 -0.67 6.21
C LEU A 236 7.90 0.60 6.84
N ALA A 237 7.59 0.57 8.13
CA ALA A 237 7.09 1.71 8.89
C ALA A 237 8.09 2.88 8.88
N ALA A 238 9.37 2.61 9.17
CA ALA A 238 10.42 3.64 9.16
C ALA A 238 10.63 4.22 7.76
N ALA A 239 10.65 3.37 6.73
CA ALA A 239 10.78 3.81 5.35
C ALA A 239 9.58 4.64 4.88
N CYS A 240 8.36 4.29 5.31
CA CYS A 240 7.15 5.04 5.01
C CYS A 240 7.15 6.40 5.72
N SER A 241 7.51 6.43 7.00
CA SER A 241 7.68 7.68 7.75
C SER A 241 8.69 8.63 7.12
N ALA A 242 9.74 8.11 6.45
CA ALA A 242 10.73 8.91 5.76
C ALA A 242 10.22 9.55 4.45
N VAL A 243 9.16 9.00 3.84
CA VAL A 243 8.48 9.61 2.69
C VAL A 243 7.63 10.81 3.14
N GLY A 244 7.15 10.81 4.38
CA GLY A 244 6.39 11.90 4.97
C GLY A 244 4.89 11.62 4.98
N SER A 245 4.08 12.68 5.13
CA SER A 245 2.64 12.58 5.41
C SER A 245 1.80 11.92 4.31
N ARG A 246 2.34 11.79 3.09
CA ARG A 246 1.67 11.11 1.98
C ARG A 246 1.84 9.59 2.02
N CYS A 247 2.74 9.06 2.83
CA CYS A 247 2.85 7.63 3.04
C CYS A 247 2.09 7.21 4.30
N VAL A 248 1.12 6.34 4.12
CA VAL A 248 0.26 5.80 5.17
C VAL A 248 0.68 4.36 5.44
N TRP A 249 1.19 4.14 6.65
CA TRP A 249 1.48 2.83 7.19
C TRP A 249 0.23 2.26 7.87
N ASP A 250 0.00 0.96 7.74
CA ASP A 250 -1.16 0.30 8.33
C ASP A 250 -1.05 0.04 9.85
N ASP A 251 0.02 0.52 10.50
CA ASP A 251 0.33 0.31 11.91
C ASP A 251 0.40 -1.16 12.33
N GLY A 252 0.76 -2.05 11.41
CA GLY A 252 0.80 -3.49 11.67
C GLY A 252 -0.58 -4.15 11.68
N ALA A 253 -1.63 -3.44 11.25
CA ALA A 253 -3.00 -3.95 11.31
C ALA A 253 -3.20 -5.21 10.45
N PHE A 254 -2.54 -5.33 9.30
CA PHE A 254 -2.61 -6.54 8.50
C PHE A 254 -1.89 -7.73 9.16
N THR A 255 -0.72 -7.51 9.77
CA THR A 255 -0.07 -8.54 10.61
C THR A 255 -0.95 -8.94 11.79
N ALA A 256 -1.63 -8.00 12.44
CA ALA A 256 -2.47 -8.29 13.59
C ALA A 256 -3.82 -8.96 13.23
N ALA A 257 -4.18 -9.02 11.94
CA ALA A 257 -5.44 -9.59 11.50
C ALA A 257 -5.44 -11.11 11.74
N THR A 258 -6.51 -11.61 12.37
CA THR A 258 -6.66 -13.05 12.60
C THR A 258 -6.80 -13.79 11.28
N VAL A 259 -5.89 -14.73 11.03
CA VAL A 259 -5.96 -15.61 9.86
C VAL A 259 -6.81 -16.82 10.20
N SER A 260 -8.04 -16.85 9.68
CA SER A 260 -8.95 -17.98 9.79
C SER A 260 -8.99 -18.81 8.50
N PRO A 261 -9.27 -20.12 8.56
CA PRO A 261 -9.29 -20.97 7.37
C PRO A 261 -10.24 -20.50 6.26
N ASP A 262 -11.33 -19.78 6.60
CA ASP A 262 -12.32 -19.30 5.64
C ASP A 262 -11.86 -18.10 4.81
N ILE A 263 -10.73 -17.47 5.14
CA ILE A 263 -10.12 -16.40 4.33
C ILE A 263 -8.92 -16.88 3.49
N VAL A 264 -8.54 -18.15 3.62
CA VAL A 264 -7.45 -18.79 2.88
C VAL A 264 -8.02 -19.58 1.70
N SER A 265 -7.29 -19.62 0.58
CA SER A 265 -7.67 -20.41 -0.58
C SER A 265 -7.56 -21.91 -0.28
N THR A 266 -8.62 -22.67 -0.58
CA THR A 266 -8.59 -24.13 -0.48
C THR A 266 -7.83 -24.79 -1.63
N VAL A 267 -7.30 -24.01 -2.58
CA VAL A 267 -6.54 -24.50 -3.73
C VAL A 267 -5.09 -24.79 -3.36
N ASP A 268 -4.47 -23.88 -2.61
CA ASP A 268 -3.07 -23.96 -2.19
C ASP A 268 -2.88 -23.90 -0.66
N TYR A 269 -3.94 -23.59 0.08
CA TYR A 269 -3.92 -23.43 1.53
C TYR A 269 -2.89 -22.43 2.01
N PHE A 270 -2.63 -21.37 1.23
CA PHE A 270 -1.61 -20.37 1.55
C PHE A 270 -2.02 -18.94 1.14
N HIS A 271 -2.50 -18.76 -0.09
CA HIS A 271 -2.87 -17.41 -0.51
C HIS A 271 -4.27 -17.03 -0.03
N PRO A 272 -4.54 -15.75 0.22
CA PRO A 272 -5.88 -15.27 0.54
C PRO A 272 -6.87 -15.59 -0.58
N ASN A 273 -8.04 -16.12 -0.21
CA ASN A 273 -9.17 -16.23 -1.15
C ASN A 273 -9.84 -14.86 -1.34
N ALA A 274 -10.95 -14.78 -2.10
CA ALA A 274 -11.65 -13.51 -2.33
C ALA A 274 -12.06 -12.79 -1.02
N ARG A 275 -12.43 -13.51 0.03
CA ARG A 275 -12.74 -12.94 1.35
C ARG A 275 -11.50 -12.40 2.05
N GLY A 276 -10.38 -13.13 1.97
CA GLY A 276 -9.09 -12.64 2.46
C GLY A 276 -8.59 -11.40 1.72
N GLN A 277 -8.80 -11.34 0.40
CA GLN A 277 -8.52 -10.15 -0.41
C GLN A 277 -9.40 -8.96 0.03
N ALA A 278 -10.69 -9.20 0.33
CA ALA A 278 -11.58 -8.19 0.87
C ALA A 278 -11.10 -7.64 2.22
N LEU A 279 -10.63 -8.53 3.12
CA LEU A 279 -10.08 -8.14 4.42
C LEU A 279 -8.83 -7.24 4.26
N ILE A 280 -7.94 -7.56 3.32
CA ILE A 280 -6.77 -6.71 3.03
C ILE A 280 -7.21 -5.32 2.56
N ALA A 281 -8.18 -5.26 1.64
CA ALA A 281 -8.72 -3.99 1.16
C ALA A 281 -9.38 -3.18 2.29
N ASP A 282 -10.12 -3.83 3.20
CA ASP A 282 -10.73 -3.19 4.37
C ASP A 282 -9.69 -2.59 5.32
N ILE A 283 -8.62 -3.35 5.62
CA ILE A 283 -7.58 -2.90 6.54
C ILE A 283 -6.82 -1.70 5.95
N LEU A 284 -6.44 -1.79 4.67
CA LEU A 284 -5.61 -0.78 4.01
C LEU A 284 -6.39 0.44 3.50
N TRP A 285 -7.73 0.41 3.50
CA TRP A 285 -8.60 1.56 3.24
C TRP A 285 -9.08 2.28 4.51
N GLY A 286 -8.52 2.00 5.69
CA GLY A 286 -9.01 2.58 6.95
C GLY A 286 -9.13 4.12 6.93
N PRO A 287 -9.82 4.76 7.90
CA PRO A 287 -10.11 6.21 7.88
C PRO A 287 -8.89 7.14 7.79
N GLU A 288 -7.72 6.67 8.24
CA GLU A 288 -6.43 7.36 8.13
C GLU A 288 -5.73 7.13 6.77
N ALA A 289 -6.17 6.11 6.02
CA ALA A 289 -5.66 5.72 4.71
C ALA A 289 -6.55 6.22 3.56
N VAL A 290 -7.77 6.67 3.83
CA VAL A 290 -8.53 7.48 2.88
C VAL A 290 -7.76 8.77 2.68
N PRO A 291 -7.27 9.06 1.46
CA PRO A 291 -6.52 10.29 1.25
C PRO A 291 -7.36 11.51 1.62
N ASP A 292 -6.77 12.51 2.30
CA ASP A 292 -7.49 13.72 2.72
C ASP A 292 -8.19 14.42 1.55
N TRP A 293 -7.59 14.35 0.35
CA TRP A 293 -8.17 14.88 -0.88
C TRP A 293 -9.40 14.09 -1.34
N ALA A 294 -9.45 12.78 -1.09
CA ALA A 294 -10.60 11.93 -1.40
C ALA A 294 -11.72 12.07 -0.36
N ALA A 295 -11.41 12.58 0.83
CA ALA A 295 -12.38 12.89 1.88
C ALA A 295 -12.98 14.31 1.76
N SER A 296 -12.41 15.16 0.91
CA SER A 296 -12.85 16.53 0.69
C SER A 296 -13.93 16.58 -0.41
N GLU A 297 -15.14 17.01 -0.07
CA GLU A 297 -16.22 17.20 -1.06
C GLU A 297 -15.79 18.20 -2.14
N PRO A 298 -16.26 18.05 -3.39
CA PRO A 298 -16.13 19.11 -4.39
C PRO A 298 -16.82 20.35 -3.80
N THR A 299 -16.05 21.43 -3.65
CA THR A 299 -16.53 22.73 -3.22
C THR A 299 -17.78 23.05 -4.03
N SER A 300 -18.96 22.94 -3.41
CA SER A 300 -20.20 23.35 -4.04
C SER A 300 -20.05 24.84 -4.35
N THR A 301 -19.92 25.17 -5.63
CA THR A 301 -20.05 26.53 -6.13
C THR A 301 -21.32 27.11 -5.51
N PRO A 302 -21.29 28.29 -4.86
CA PRO A 302 -22.48 28.80 -4.20
C PRO A 302 -23.54 29.05 -5.26
N VAL A 303 -24.61 28.24 -5.24
CA VAL A 303 -25.82 28.53 -5.99
C VAL A 303 -26.38 29.82 -5.38
N PRO A 304 -26.56 30.91 -6.15
CA PRO A 304 -27.15 32.12 -5.60
C PRO A 304 -28.56 31.79 -5.11
N SER A 305 -28.76 32.00 -3.81
CA SER A 305 -30.00 31.77 -3.10
C SER A 305 -31.13 32.59 -3.73
N ALA A 306 -32.05 31.93 -4.43
CA ALA A 306 -33.30 32.54 -4.86
C ALA A 306 -34.25 32.61 -3.65
N PRO A 307 -34.97 33.73 -3.42
CA PRO A 307 -35.86 33.87 -2.27
C PRO A 307 -37.11 32.98 -2.43
N PRO A 308 -37.72 32.55 -1.32
CA PRO A 308 -38.82 31.58 -1.37
C PRO A 308 -40.07 32.26 -1.95
N THR A 309 -40.59 31.70 -3.05
CA THR A 309 -41.90 32.07 -3.61
C THR A 309 -42.93 31.05 -3.15
N ALA A 310 -44.01 31.56 -2.56
CA ALA A 310 -45.15 30.80 -2.04
C ALA A 310 -45.94 30.04 -3.12
N GLU A 311 -46.63 28.98 -2.68
CA GLU A 311 -47.54 28.11 -3.45
C GLU A 311 -48.71 28.85 -4.15
N PRO A 312 -49.38 28.19 -5.13
CA PRO A 312 -50.13 28.86 -6.19
C PRO A 312 -51.62 29.03 -5.87
N THR A 313 -52.27 30.04 -6.46
CA THR A 313 -53.73 30.00 -6.70
C THR A 313 -54.14 30.85 -7.91
N SER A 314 -54.76 30.16 -8.88
CA SER A 314 -55.67 30.57 -9.98
C SER A 314 -55.81 32.04 -10.45
N VAL A 315 -55.50 32.28 -11.75
CA VAL A 315 -56.33 32.80 -12.89
C VAL A 315 -57.54 33.71 -12.54
N PRO A 316 -57.85 34.86 -13.21
CA PRO A 316 -57.87 35.06 -14.68
C PRO A 316 -57.36 36.39 -15.29
N THR A 317 -57.18 36.35 -16.62
CA THR A 317 -57.08 37.43 -17.65
C THR A 317 -58.26 38.44 -17.58
N PRO A 318 -58.23 39.68 -18.16
CA PRO A 318 -57.78 39.98 -19.53
C PRO A 318 -57.14 41.38 -19.82
N SER A 319 -56.69 41.55 -21.07
CA SER A 319 -56.98 42.69 -21.96
C SER A 319 -55.89 43.71 -22.35
N ALA A 320 -55.77 43.85 -23.68
CA ALA A 320 -55.46 45.03 -24.53
C ALA A 320 -54.02 45.60 -24.65
N SER A 321 -53.44 45.36 -25.84
CA SER A 321 -52.90 46.30 -26.88
C SER A 321 -52.71 47.80 -26.52
N PRO A 322 -51.69 48.52 -27.08
CA PRO A 322 -51.63 48.80 -28.53
C PRO A 322 -50.23 48.73 -29.20
N ALA A 323 -50.26 48.65 -30.54
CA ALA A 323 -49.18 48.93 -31.51
C ALA A 323 -49.08 50.45 -31.79
N PRO A 324 -48.36 50.99 -32.81
CA PRO A 324 -47.30 50.47 -33.71
C PRO A 324 -46.11 51.47 -33.82
N THR A 325 -45.08 51.22 -34.66
CA THR A 325 -44.46 52.20 -35.59
C THR A 325 -43.53 51.46 -36.58
N ALA A 326 -43.37 52.04 -37.77
CA ALA A 326 -43.08 51.44 -39.08
C ALA A 326 -41.65 51.72 -39.63
N VAL A 327 -41.15 50.81 -40.49
CA VAL A 327 -40.39 51.03 -41.78
C VAL A 327 -38.89 51.45 -41.68
N PRO A 328 -37.99 51.22 -42.68
CA PRO A 328 -37.97 50.36 -43.89
C PRO A 328 -36.79 49.35 -44.01
N GLU A 329 -36.93 48.49 -45.01
CA GLU A 329 -35.98 47.65 -45.76
C GLU A 329 -34.79 48.42 -46.38
N PRO A 330 -33.63 47.77 -46.66
CA PRO A 330 -33.27 47.58 -48.08
C PRO A 330 -32.52 46.27 -48.41
N THR A 331 -33.01 45.61 -49.47
CA THR A 331 -32.32 45.01 -50.64
C THR A 331 -31.00 44.24 -50.48
N ASP A 332 -31.09 42.97 -50.89
CA ASP A 332 -30.04 42.05 -51.36
C ASP A 332 -29.26 42.60 -52.58
N PRO A 333 -28.01 42.14 -52.82
CA PRO A 333 -27.91 41.07 -53.83
C PRO A 333 -26.86 39.98 -53.54
N ALA A 334 -27.28 38.76 -53.90
CA ALA A 334 -26.54 37.57 -54.32
C ALA A 334 -25.08 37.74 -54.79
N GLU A 335 -24.22 36.78 -54.42
CA GLU A 335 -23.27 36.08 -55.32
C GLU A 335 -22.64 34.82 -54.65
N THR A 336 -22.88 33.67 -55.30
CA THR A 336 -21.95 32.58 -55.73
C THR A 336 -21.07 31.80 -54.71
N PRO A 337 -21.06 30.43 -54.75
CA PRO A 337 -20.34 29.58 -53.78
C PRO A 337 -18.86 29.34 -54.12
N THR A 338 -18.01 29.37 -53.09
CA THR A 338 -16.54 29.17 -53.17
C THR A 338 -16.14 27.71 -52.87
N ALA A 339 -15.08 27.30 -53.57
CA ALA A 339 -14.56 25.95 -53.77
C ALA A 339 -14.13 25.15 -52.52
N THR A 340 -14.30 23.84 -52.65
CA THR A 340 -13.73 22.73 -51.87
C THR A 340 -12.20 22.80 -51.77
N PRO A 341 -11.59 22.68 -50.57
CA PRO A 341 -10.15 22.49 -50.45
C PRO A 341 -9.74 21.03 -50.69
N THR A 342 -8.75 20.86 -51.58
CA THR A 342 -8.00 19.64 -51.90
C THR A 342 -7.19 19.14 -50.70
N PRO A 343 -7.10 17.82 -50.41
CA PRO A 343 -6.25 17.30 -49.35
C PRO A 343 -4.76 17.47 -49.67
N THR A 344 -4.04 18.07 -48.73
CA THR A 344 -2.58 18.28 -48.76
C THR A 344 -1.82 16.98 -48.56
N ALA A 345 -0.71 16.83 -49.28
CA ALA A 345 0.15 15.65 -49.28
C ALA A 345 0.76 15.33 -47.90
N SER A 346 0.86 14.02 -47.63
CA SER A 346 1.50 13.39 -46.48
C SER A 346 2.98 13.79 -46.35
N PRO A 347 3.51 14.04 -45.13
CA PRO A 347 4.93 14.23 -44.93
C PRO A 347 5.70 12.91 -45.11
N THR A 348 6.72 12.95 -45.96
CA THR A 348 7.70 11.88 -46.17
C THR A 348 8.59 11.76 -44.93
N THR A 349 8.63 10.57 -44.32
CA THR A 349 9.54 10.26 -43.21
C THR A 349 10.98 10.16 -43.72
N THR A 350 11.86 11.03 -43.23
CA THR A 350 13.32 10.88 -43.36
C THR A 350 13.79 9.71 -42.49
N PRO A 351 14.54 8.72 -43.02
CA PRO A 351 15.09 7.66 -42.18
C PRO A 351 16.19 8.22 -41.27
N THR A 352 16.01 8.02 -39.97
CA THR A 352 17.00 8.26 -38.92
C THR A 352 18.24 7.40 -39.16
N PRO A 353 19.47 7.94 -39.04
CA PRO A 353 20.69 7.14 -39.19
C PRO A 353 20.80 6.08 -38.08
N SER A 354 21.10 4.86 -38.51
CA SER A 354 21.44 3.71 -37.67
C SER A 354 22.67 4.00 -36.80
N PRO A 355 22.66 3.75 -35.48
CA PRO A 355 23.86 3.86 -34.66
C PRO A 355 24.86 2.77 -35.07
N ALA A 356 26.05 3.21 -35.47
CA ALA A 356 27.17 2.38 -35.84
C ALA A 356 27.60 1.45 -34.68
N ALA A 357 28.00 0.24 -35.04
CA ALA A 357 28.51 -0.79 -34.14
C ALA A 357 29.60 -0.23 -33.20
N THR A 358 29.34 -0.31 -31.90
CA THR A 358 30.30 0.05 -30.87
C THR A 358 31.43 -1.00 -30.87
N ALA A 359 32.66 -0.52 -31.06
CA ALA A 359 33.86 -1.34 -31.11
C ALA A 359 34.10 -2.08 -29.78
N THR A 360 34.39 -3.37 -29.90
CA THR A 360 34.94 -4.23 -28.84
C THR A 360 36.22 -3.62 -28.26
N PRO A 361 36.32 -3.35 -26.95
CA PRO A 361 37.59 -2.99 -26.34
C PRO A 361 38.49 -4.24 -26.26
N THR A 362 39.55 -4.21 -27.05
CA THR A 362 40.69 -5.12 -27.00
C THR A 362 41.41 -5.01 -25.65
N ALA A 363 41.59 -6.13 -24.96
CA ALA A 363 42.44 -6.23 -23.77
C ALA A 363 43.91 -6.04 -24.16
N THR A 364 44.63 -5.10 -23.55
CA THR A 364 46.11 -5.11 -23.56
C THR A 364 46.71 -4.32 -22.39
N ALA A 365 47.76 -4.93 -21.83
CA ALA A 365 48.84 -4.43 -20.97
C ALA A 365 48.60 -4.25 -19.46
N THR A 366 49.01 -5.30 -18.75
CA THR A 366 49.61 -5.27 -17.40
C THR A 366 50.72 -4.22 -17.29
N PRO A 367 50.69 -3.30 -16.33
CA PRO A 367 51.87 -2.59 -15.88
C PRO A 367 52.54 -3.31 -14.69
N THR A 368 53.79 -3.65 -14.98
CA THR A 368 54.88 -4.22 -14.19
C THR A 368 55.15 -3.51 -12.85
N ALA A 369 55.64 -4.29 -11.88
CA ALA A 369 56.10 -3.85 -10.57
C ALA A 369 57.10 -2.68 -10.63
N THR A 370 56.94 -1.71 -9.73
CA THR A 370 57.94 -0.67 -9.46
C THR A 370 58.97 -1.21 -8.46
N PRO A 371 60.28 -1.28 -8.81
CA PRO A 371 61.33 -1.68 -7.91
C PRO A 371 61.84 -0.54 -7.01
N THR A 372 62.33 -0.97 -5.85
CA THR A 372 63.02 -0.27 -4.76
C THR A 372 64.29 0.48 -5.18
N ALA A 373 64.56 1.60 -4.50
CA ALA A 373 65.84 2.32 -4.42
C ALA A 373 65.94 2.87 -2.97
N THR A 374 67.02 2.80 -2.17
CA THR A 374 68.43 2.41 -2.33
C THR A 374 69.03 2.26 -0.91
N PRO A 375 69.68 1.16 -0.52
CA PRO A 375 70.56 1.15 0.65
C PRO A 375 71.93 1.74 0.29
N ILE A 376 72.40 2.69 1.10
CA ILE A 376 73.73 3.30 1.03
C ILE A 376 74.82 2.24 1.26
N ALA A 377 75.88 2.33 0.46
CA ALA A 377 77.02 1.44 0.46
C ALA A 377 78.14 1.83 1.44
N THR A 378 78.88 0.79 1.86
CA THR A 378 80.34 0.71 2.15
C THR A 378 80.86 1.31 3.48
N PRO A 379 81.93 0.75 4.11
CA PRO A 379 82.93 -0.17 3.54
C PRO A 379 83.27 -1.47 4.31
N SER A 380 83.81 -2.42 3.55
CA SER A 380 84.64 -3.55 4.01
C SER A 380 85.98 -3.03 4.56
N PRO A 381 86.55 -3.69 5.59
CA PRO A 381 87.80 -4.37 5.27
C PRO A 381 87.89 -5.81 5.80
N THR A 382 88.48 -6.62 4.94
CA THR A 382 89.05 -7.95 5.11
C THR A 382 90.03 -8.06 6.29
N ALA A 383 89.91 -9.11 7.10
CA ALA A 383 91.05 -9.87 7.63
C ALA A 383 90.60 -11.22 8.19
N THR A 384 91.06 -12.29 7.57
CA THR A 384 91.01 -13.67 8.05
C THR A 384 92.11 -13.90 9.10
N ALA A 385 91.77 -14.42 10.28
CA ALA A 385 92.68 -15.23 11.11
C ALA A 385 91.90 -16.06 12.16
N THR A 386 91.87 -17.38 11.90
CA THR A 386 92.20 -18.53 12.75
C THR A 386 91.74 -18.59 14.24
N PRO A 387 91.16 -19.73 14.70
CA PRO A 387 90.49 -19.89 15.99
C PRO A 387 91.44 -20.15 17.16
N THR A 388 91.08 -19.67 18.36
CA THR A 388 91.70 -20.12 19.61
C THR A 388 90.64 -20.26 20.71
N ALA A 389 90.58 -21.44 21.31
CA ALA A 389 89.64 -21.83 22.36
C ALA A 389 89.82 -20.99 23.65
N SER A 390 88.70 -20.69 24.31
CA SER A 390 88.68 -20.14 25.67
C SER A 390 87.44 -20.65 26.43
N PRO A 391 87.51 -20.82 27.75
CA PRO A 391 87.12 -22.05 28.44
C PRO A 391 85.62 -22.22 28.68
N THR A 392 85.23 -23.48 28.72
CA THR A 392 83.95 -24.03 29.18
C THR A 392 83.48 -23.38 30.50
N PRO A 393 82.34 -22.68 30.52
CA PRO A 393 81.64 -22.42 31.77
C PRO A 393 80.94 -23.70 32.24
N THR A 394 81.26 -24.07 33.47
CA THR A 394 80.68 -25.13 34.30
C THR A 394 79.14 -25.20 34.18
N PRO A 395 78.52 -26.39 34.06
CA PRO A 395 77.08 -26.52 34.01
C PRO A 395 76.48 -26.00 35.31
N THR A 396 75.82 -24.84 35.24
CA THR A 396 74.95 -24.37 36.31
C THR A 396 73.70 -25.23 36.24
N ALA A 397 73.35 -25.88 37.35
CA ALA A 397 72.16 -26.72 37.45
C ALA A 397 70.93 -25.93 36.98
N THR A 398 70.40 -26.31 35.81
CA THR A 398 69.11 -25.84 35.32
C THR A 398 68.07 -26.22 36.35
N ALA A 399 67.49 -25.22 37.04
CA ALA A 399 66.34 -25.43 37.89
C ALA A 399 65.26 -26.14 37.06
N THR A 400 64.87 -27.32 37.51
CA THR A 400 63.69 -28.03 37.02
C THR A 400 62.52 -27.05 37.01
N PRO A 401 61.81 -26.85 35.89
CA PRO A 401 60.66 -25.98 35.87
C PRO A 401 59.67 -26.49 36.92
N THR A 402 59.41 -25.67 37.94
CA THR A 402 58.31 -25.87 38.86
C THR A 402 57.04 -26.08 38.02
N PRO A 403 56.24 -27.14 38.26
CA PRO A 403 55.04 -27.36 37.50
C PRO A 403 54.18 -26.10 37.57
N THR A 404 53.99 -25.46 36.42
CA THR A 404 53.06 -24.35 36.28
C THR A 404 51.72 -24.81 36.84
N ALA A 405 51.21 -24.11 37.85
CA ALA A 405 49.90 -24.39 38.39
C ALA A 405 48.90 -24.43 37.24
N SER A 406 48.21 -25.56 37.12
CA SER A 406 47.06 -25.74 36.24
C SER A 406 46.17 -24.50 36.34
N PRO A 407 45.67 -23.95 35.21
CA PRO A 407 44.85 -22.75 35.26
C PRO A 407 43.72 -22.98 36.25
N THR A 408 43.64 -22.12 37.26
CA THR A 408 42.48 -22.02 38.15
C THR A 408 41.24 -22.02 37.25
N PRO A 409 40.26 -22.91 37.46
CA PRO A 409 39.06 -22.93 36.64
C PRO A 409 38.44 -21.54 36.70
N THR A 410 38.54 -20.81 35.59
CA THR A 410 37.85 -19.54 35.45
C THR A 410 36.38 -19.85 35.66
N HIS A 411 35.78 -19.23 36.69
CA HIS A 411 34.35 -19.33 36.92
C HIS A 411 33.65 -19.08 35.59
N THR A 412 33.05 -20.12 35.02
CA THR A 412 32.11 -19.99 33.92
C THR A 412 31.12 -18.93 34.36
N PRO A 413 30.91 -17.83 33.60
CA PRO A 413 29.93 -16.85 33.98
C PRO A 413 28.62 -17.59 34.21
N THR A 414 28.11 -17.54 35.44
CA THR A 414 26.76 -17.98 35.74
C THR A 414 25.88 -17.33 34.69
N PRO A 415 25.09 -18.08 33.88
CA PRO A 415 24.26 -17.48 32.87
C PRO A 415 23.40 -16.42 33.54
N THR A 416 23.59 -15.16 33.14
CA THR A 416 22.67 -14.09 33.53
C THR A 416 21.27 -14.61 33.17
N PRO A 417 20.33 -14.70 34.14
CA PRO A 417 19.01 -15.23 33.87
C PRO A 417 18.45 -14.45 32.68
N THR A 418 18.14 -15.16 31.60
CA THR A 418 17.43 -14.58 30.47
C THR A 418 16.14 -13.99 31.05
N PRO A 419 15.86 -12.69 30.86
CA PRO A 419 14.63 -12.11 31.36
C PRO A 419 13.47 -12.97 30.88
N ALA A 420 12.62 -13.38 31.83
CA ALA A 420 11.48 -14.23 31.53
C ALA A 420 10.66 -13.57 30.41
N ARG A 421 10.27 -14.38 29.41
CA ARG A 421 9.44 -13.90 28.30
C ARG A 421 8.17 -13.27 28.86
N ASP A 422 7.95 -12.00 28.53
CA ASP A 422 6.71 -11.34 28.87
C ASP A 422 5.56 -11.97 28.07
N THR A 423 4.55 -12.43 28.80
CA THR A 423 3.33 -13.06 28.27
C THR A 423 2.08 -12.41 28.83
N ALA A 424 2.23 -11.36 29.63
CA ALA A 424 1.10 -10.61 30.18
C ALA A 424 0.53 -9.75 29.07
N ALA A 425 -0.77 -9.90 28.78
CA ALA A 425 -1.43 -9.01 27.87
C ALA A 425 -1.66 -7.64 28.54
N PRO A 426 -1.52 -6.53 27.80
CA PRO A 426 -1.83 -5.21 28.34
C PRO A 426 -3.33 -5.09 28.67
N SER A 427 -3.70 -4.04 29.37
CA SER A 427 -5.06 -3.71 29.76
C SER A 427 -5.42 -2.34 29.21
N SER A 428 -6.66 -2.18 28.72
CA SER A 428 -7.13 -0.90 28.20
C SER A 428 -8.62 -0.68 28.42
N ARG A 429 -9.02 0.60 28.46
CA ARG A 429 -10.41 1.01 28.62
C ARG A 429 -10.68 2.31 27.86
N VAL A 430 -11.71 2.30 27.03
CA VAL A 430 -12.24 3.51 26.38
C VAL A 430 -12.91 4.40 27.44
N THR A 431 -12.52 5.67 27.51
CA THR A 431 -13.02 6.67 28.45
C THR A 431 -13.88 7.75 27.79
N SER A 432 -13.75 7.94 26.47
CA SER A 432 -14.56 8.88 25.70
C SER A 432 -14.70 8.41 24.24
N PRO A 433 -15.87 8.59 23.59
CA PRO A 433 -17.16 8.98 24.17
C PRO A 433 -17.65 7.99 25.23
N THR A 434 -18.58 8.42 26.08
CA THR A 434 -19.22 7.51 27.05
C THR A 434 -20.26 6.63 26.37
N ALA A 435 -20.58 5.48 26.98
CA ALA A 435 -21.59 4.57 26.44
C ALA A 435 -22.94 5.30 26.27
N GLY A 436 -23.58 5.11 25.11
CA GLY A 436 -24.83 5.75 24.72
C GLY A 436 -24.69 7.16 24.12
N SER A 437 -23.47 7.71 24.01
CA SER A 437 -23.26 9.01 23.39
C SER A 437 -23.67 9.00 21.91
N THR A 438 -24.33 10.07 21.47
CA THR A 438 -24.56 10.36 20.04
C THR A 438 -23.47 11.30 19.54
N VAL A 439 -22.86 10.98 18.40
CA VAL A 439 -21.73 11.72 17.83
C VAL A 439 -21.98 12.12 16.38
N VAL A 440 -21.50 13.31 16.00
CA VAL A 440 -21.59 13.89 14.66
C VAL A 440 -20.35 14.72 14.40
N GLY A 441 -19.82 14.67 13.17
CA GLY A 441 -18.69 15.47 12.74
C GLY A 441 -17.37 14.93 13.30
N THR A 442 -16.57 15.79 13.92
CA THR A 442 -15.26 15.40 14.46
C THR A 442 -15.40 14.95 15.91
N VAL A 443 -14.89 13.76 16.23
CA VAL A 443 -14.97 13.12 17.54
C VAL A 443 -13.57 12.75 18.02
N THR A 444 -13.29 13.00 19.30
CA THR A 444 -12.06 12.50 19.93
C THR A 444 -12.37 11.26 20.77
N LEU A 445 -11.87 10.12 20.32
CA LEU A 445 -11.81 8.88 21.09
C LEU A 445 -10.66 8.97 22.10
N VAL A 446 -10.92 8.57 23.34
CA VAL A 446 -9.91 8.55 24.41
C VAL A 446 -9.95 7.20 25.10
N ALA A 447 -8.78 6.63 25.33
CA ALA A 447 -8.61 5.41 26.12
C ALA A 447 -7.48 5.59 27.13
N VAL A 448 -7.54 4.82 28.22
CA VAL A 448 -6.43 4.60 29.13
C VAL A 448 -5.94 3.18 28.94
N ALA A 449 -4.63 2.98 29.05
CA ALA A 449 -4.01 1.67 29.05
C ALA A 449 -2.88 1.65 30.08
N ASP A 450 -2.39 0.46 30.41
CA ASP A 450 -1.23 0.32 31.29
C ASP A 450 0.08 0.86 30.67
N ALA A 451 1.11 0.88 31.50
CA ALA A 451 2.36 1.57 31.21
C ALA A 451 3.18 0.88 30.10
N ASP A 452 3.05 -0.44 29.99
CA ASP A 452 3.70 -1.33 29.04
C ASP A 452 3.05 -1.34 27.65
N THR A 453 1.83 -0.79 27.52
CA THR A 453 1.22 -0.54 26.21
C THR A 453 2.10 0.40 25.36
N THR A 454 2.50 -0.09 24.19
CA THR A 454 3.31 0.62 23.19
C THR A 454 2.49 1.10 22.00
N SER A 455 1.35 0.47 21.72
CA SER A 455 0.41 0.87 20.65
C SER A 455 -1.04 0.65 21.10
N LEU A 456 -1.94 1.54 20.68
CA LEU A 456 -3.37 1.41 20.92
C LEU A 456 -4.16 1.83 19.68
N VAL A 457 -5.04 0.95 19.21
CA VAL A 457 -5.87 1.16 18.02
C VAL A 457 -7.34 1.08 18.38
N PHE A 458 -8.15 2.03 17.92
CA PHE A 458 -9.61 1.98 18.07
C PHE A 458 -10.27 1.21 16.93
N TRP A 459 -11.31 0.44 17.25
CA TRP A 459 -12.06 -0.38 16.29
C TRP A 459 -13.57 -0.28 16.56
N THR A 460 -14.39 -0.45 15.52
CA THR A 460 -15.82 -0.73 15.63
C THR A 460 -16.15 -1.99 14.83
N GLY A 461 -16.60 -3.06 15.51
CA GLY A 461 -16.72 -4.38 14.89
C GLY A 461 -15.39 -4.84 14.29
N SER A 462 -15.39 -5.13 12.98
CA SER A 462 -14.18 -5.47 12.20
C SER A 462 -13.52 -4.26 11.55
N THR A 463 -14.09 -3.06 11.65
CA THR A 463 -13.57 -1.85 11.02
C THR A 463 -12.58 -1.14 11.95
N ARG A 464 -11.35 -0.91 11.47
CA ARG A 464 -10.36 -0.09 12.16
C ARG A 464 -10.78 1.37 12.09
N ILE A 465 -10.82 2.05 13.24
CA ILE A 465 -11.08 3.49 13.32
C ILE A 465 -9.78 4.27 13.13
N GLY A 466 -8.71 3.85 13.81
CA GLY A 466 -7.38 4.50 13.70
C GLY A 466 -6.47 4.22 14.89
N THR A 467 -5.20 4.62 14.79
CA THR A 467 -4.21 4.47 15.87
C THR A 467 -4.23 5.70 16.76
N ALA A 468 -4.39 5.47 18.06
CA ALA A 468 -4.36 6.54 19.03
C ALA A 468 -2.92 7.00 19.30
N LYS A 469 -2.75 8.31 19.52
CA LYS A 469 -1.48 8.88 19.99
C LYS A 469 -1.48 8.97 21.50
N LYS A 470 -0.40 8.52 22.14
CA LYS A 470 -0.19 8.67 23.58
C LYS A 470 0.06 10.16 23.88
N ALA A 471 -0.85 10.78 24.62
CA ALA A 471 -0.75 12.15 25.07
C ALA A 471 0.13 12.25 26.33
N ALA A 472 0.60 13.46 26.64
CA ALA A 472 1.45 13.72 27.81
C ALA A 472 0.76 13.41 29.15
N ASP A 473 -0.58 13.39 29.17
CA ASP A 473 -1.40 13.00 30.33
C ASP A 473 -1.52 11.47 30.51
N GLY A 474 -0.84 10.68 29.68
CA GLY A 474 -0.85 9.22 29.70
C GLY A 474 -2.04 8.56 29.00
N THR A 475 -3.00 9.36 28.51
CA THR A 475 -4.15 8.84 27.75
C THR A 475 -3.79 8.64 26.27
N TRP A 476 -4.51 7.74 25.62
CA TRP A 476 -4.42 7.48 24.19
C TRP A 476 -5.58 8.19 23.48
N LYS A 477 -5.27 9.11 22.55
CA LYS A 477 -6.27 9.94 21.87
C LYS A 477 -6.24 9.73 20.36
N LEU A 478 -7.42 9.60 19.77
CA LEU A 478 -7.61 9.61 18.31
C LEU A 478 -8.73 10.58 17.98
N THR A 479 -8.47 11.53 17.09
CA THR A 479 -9.50 12.42 16.54
C THR A 479 -9.91 11.90 15.17
N VAL A 480 -11.19 11.62 14.97
CA VAL A 480 -11.74 10.99 13.76
C VAL A 480 -13.03 11.67 13.32
N SER A 481 -13.28 11.69 12.01
CA SER A 481 -14.53 12.17 11.42
C SER A 481 -15.57 11.06 11.35
N THR A 482 -16.83 11.36 11.69
CA THR A 482 -17.93 10.41 11.54
C THR A 482 -18.38 10.21 10.09
N LYS A 483 -17.89 11.01 9.13
CA LYS A 483 -18.31 10.96 7.71
C LYS A 483 -18.05 9.60 7.04
N GLY A 484 -17.08 8.81 7.52
CA GLY A 484 -16.74 7.48 6.98
C GLY A 484 -17.50 6.31 7.61
N PHE A 485 -18.40 6.55 8.56
CA PHE A 485 -19.08 5.49 9.31
C PHE A 485 -20.58 5.47 8.97
N PRO A 486 -21.19 4.28 8.75
CA PRO A 486 -22.63 4.16 8.60
C PRO A 486 -23.38 4.80 9.77
N LYS A 487 -24.54 5.42 9.51
CA LYS A 487 -25.41 5.92 10.59
C LYS A 487 -25.95 4.74 11.40
N GLY A 488 -26.01 4.91 12.72
CA GLY A 488 -26.45 3.85 13.64
C GLY A 488 -25.50 3.64 14.81
N GLU A 489 -25.74 2.55 15.56
CA GLU A 489 -24.92 2.18 16.72
C GLU A 489 -23.61 1.50 16.29
N HIS A 490 -22.51 1.89 16.94
CA HIS A 490 -21.16 1.37 16.78
C HIS A 490 -20.61 0.94 18.12
N GLN A 491 -20.01 -0.25 18.17
CA GLN A 491 -19.39 -0.80 19.38
C GLN A 491 -17.90 -0.51 19.35
N VAL A 492 -17.48 0.59 19.99
CA VAL A 492 -16.09 1.05 19.97
C VAL A 492 -15.27 0.29 21.01
N VAL A 493 -14.16 -0.30 20.58
CA VAL A 493 -13.16 -0.96 21.46
C VAL A 493 -11.78 -0.35 21.25
N ALA A 494 -10.92 -0.44 22.26
CA ALA A 494 -9.49 -0.19 22.16
C ALA A 494 -8.74 -1.52 22.16
N LYS A 495 -7.89 -1.74 21.16
CA LYS A 495 -6.95 -2.86 21.12
C LYS A 495 -5.56 -2.34 21.46
N ALA A 496 -5.01 -2.79 22.59
CA ALA A 496 -3.69 -2.41 23.08
C ALA A 496 -2.68 -3.52 22.80
N SER A 497 -1.45 -3.12 22.48
CA SER A 497 -0.30 -4.00 22.26
C SER A 497 0.90 -3.51 23.06
N ASP A 498 1.70 -4.43 23.60
CA ASP A 498 2.95 -4.13 24.29
C ASP A 498 4.20 -4.33 23.40
N ALA A 499 5.40 -4.09 23.94
CA ALA A 499 6.65 -4.29 23.22
C ALA A 499 6.99 -5.77 22.94
N ALA A 500 6.42 -6.70 23.71
CA ALA A 500 6.61 -8.14 23.57
C ALA A 500 5.66 -8.76 22.52
N GLY A 501 4.66 -7.99 22.08
CA GLY A 501 3.64 -8.39 21.11
C GLY A 501 2.40 -9.01 21.76
N ASN A 502 2.23 -8.95 23.09
CA ASN A 502 0.98 -9.36 23.71
C ASN A 502 -0.09 -8.30 23.42
N THR A 503 -1.33 -8.75 23.22
CA THR A 503 -2.44 -7.87 22.85
C THR A 503 -3.67 -8.13 23.69
N ALA A 504 -4.45 -7.09 23.93
CA ALA A 504 -5.76 -7.21 24.57
C ALA A 504 -6.77 -6.22 23.97
N THR A 505 -8.05 -6.57 24.08
CA THR A 505 -9.17 -5.74 23.64
C THR A 505 -9.96 -5.28 24.86
N SER A 506 -10.27 -3.99 24.93
CA SER A 506 -11.12 -3.42 25.98
C SER A 506 -12.56 -3.93 25.91
N ALA A 507 -13.32 -3.71 26.98
CA ALA A 507 -14.79 -3.77 26.88
C ALA A 507 -15.30 -2.77 25.82
N PRO A 508 -16.37 -3.12 25.08
CA PRO A 508 -16.94 -2.23 24.07
C PRO A 508 -17.74 -1.08 24.69
N VAL A 509 -17.73 0.06 24.01
CA VAL A 509 -18.52 1.25 24.32
C VAL A 509 -19.44 1.54 23.13
N ALA A 510 -20.75 1.44 23.36
CA ALA A 510 -21.76 1.74 22.34
C ALA A 510 -21.84 3.26 22.10
N VAL A 511 -21.74 3.68 20.83
CA VAL A 511 -21.83 5.09 20.40
C VAL A 511 -22.72 5.16 19.16
N THR A 512 -23.61 6.14 19.06
CA THR A 512 -24.50 6.32 17.90
C THR A 512 -23.99 7.42 16.96
N VAL A 513 -23.72 7.09 15.70
CA VAL A 513 -23.39 8.06 14.63
C VAL A 513 -24.68 8.57 13.97
N ARG A 514 -24.83 9.89 13.83
CA ARG A 514 -26.02 10.55 13.23
C ARG A 514 -25.77 11.27 11.91
#